data_AF-A0A8H3AV22-F1
#
_entry.id   AF-A0A8H3AV22-F1
#
_cell.length_a   1.000
_cell.length_b   1.000
_cell.length_c   1.000
_cell.angle_alpha   90.00
_cell.angle_beta   90.00
_cell.angle_gamma   90.00
#
_symmetry.space_group_name_H-M   'P 1'
#
loop_
_entity.id
_entity.type
_entity.pdbx_description
1 polymer ?
#
loop_
_entity_poly.entity_id
_entity_poly.type
_entity_poly.pdbx_seq_one_letter_code
_entity_poly.pdbx_strand_id
1 'polypeptide(L)'
;MAQSNNETGAWHRGELLKTVECNEGDNILDLAHEHDIDLEGACEGSVACSTCHVILSPEYYDLLPEPDDEENDMLDMAFGLTDTSRLGCQVKLGPELDGMTATLPSATRNMFVDGE
;
A
#
# COMPACT_ATOMS: atom_id res chain seq x y z
N MET A 1 -0.37 -14.64 27.32
CA MET A 1 -1.36 -14.08 26.38
C MET A 1 -0.60 -13.97 25.06
N ALA A 2 -1.08 -14.63 24.02
CA ALA A 2 -0.33 -14.86 22.79
C ALA A 2 -0.04 -13.51 22.10
N GLN A 3 1.23 -13.21 21.90
CA GLN A 3 1.67 -12.20 20.95
C GLN A 3 1.68 -12.91 19.60
N SER A 4 0.69 -12.62 18.77
CA SER A 4 0.74 -12.96 17.34
C SER A 4 1.53 -11.83 16.69
N ASN A 5 2.80 -12.11 16.37
CA ASN A 5 3.65 -11.20 15.63
C ASN A 5 3.47 -11.56 14.16
N ASN A 6 3.03 -10.60 13.35
CA ASN A 6 2.87 -10.77 11.91
C ASN A 6 3.90 -9.87 11.20
N GLU A 7 4.75 -10.47 10.37
CA GLU A 7 5.86 -9.81 9.68
C GLU A 7 5.45 -9.45 8.25
N THR A 8 5.50 -8.17 7.85
CA THR A 8 5.13 -7.70 6.50
C THR A 8 6.27 -6.88 5.88
N GLY A 9 6.59 -7.05 4.59
CA GLY A 9 7.72 -6.38 3.93
C GLY A 9 7.34 -5.30 2.91
N ALA A 10 7.96 -4.13 2.96
CA ALA A 10 7.83 -3.03 1.98
C ALA A 10 9.07 -2.92 1.05
N TRP A 11 8.85 -2.66 -0.25
CA TRP A 11 9.86 -2.74 -1.32
C TRP A 11 9.88 -1.49 -2.23
N HIS A 12 11.04 -1.13 -2.78
CA HIS A 12 11.21 -0.08 -3.80
C HIS A 12 12.28 -0.52 -4.81
N ARG A 13 12.00 -0.36 -6.11
CA ARG A 13 12.93 -0.64 -7.23
C ARG A 13 13.48 -2.08 -7.31
N GLY A 14 12.73 -3.07 -6.82
CA GLY A 14 13.10 -4.50 -6.92
C GLY A 14 14.07 -4.99 -5.84
N GLU A 15 14.32 -4.19 -4.80
CA GLU A 15 15.08 -4.58 -3.61
C GLU A 15 14.19 -4.48 -2.36
N LEU A 16 14.38 -5.40 -1.40
CA LEU A 16 13.67 -5.38 -0.12
C LEU A 16 14.14 -4.15 0.64
N LEU A 17 13.26 -3.19 0.87
CA LEU A 17 13.64 -2.02 1.65
C LEU A 17 13.63 -2.34 3.13
N LYS A 18 12.52 -2.91 3.60
CA LYS A 18 12.28 -3.06 5.03
C LYS A 18 11.22 -4.12 5.30
N THR A 19 11.51 -4.99 6.26
CA THR A 19 10.50 -5.82 6.92
C THR A 19 10.05 -5.10 8.18
N VAL A 20 8.75 -5.03 8.38
CA VAL A 20 8.07 -4.31 9.46
C VAL A 20 7.07 -5.26 10.14
N GLU A 21 6.85 -5.07 11.42
CA GLU A 21 5.82 -5.81 12.17
C GLU A 21 4.54 -4.97 12.16
N CYS A 22 3.39 -5.61 11.97
CA CYS A 22 2.10 -4.92 12.00
C CYS A 22 1.10 -5.63 12.91
N ASN A 23 0.10 -4.90 13.38
CA ASN A 23 -1.04 -5.46 14.08
C ASN A 23 -2.18 -5.74 13.11
N GLU A 24 -3.07 -6.64 13.51
CA GLU A 24 -4.32 -6.85 12.78
C GLU A 24 -5.14 -5.55 12.75
N GLY A 25 -5.56 -5.15 11.54
CA GLY A 25 -6.35 -3.95 11.29
C GLY A 25 -5.52 -2.71 10.90
N ASP A 26 -4.18 -2.76 11.01
CA ASP A 26 -3.30 -1.73 10.44
C ASP A 26 -3.46 -1.69 8.92
N ASN A 27 -3.10 -0.56 8.30
CA ASN A 27 -3.08 -0.45 6.85
C ASN A 27 -1.69 -0.09 6.34
N ILE A 28 -1.43 -0.37 5.06
CA ILE A 28 -0.10 -0.21 4.47
C ILE A 28 0.37 1.25 4.53
N LEU A 29 -0.53 2.24 4.39
CA LEU A 29 -0.16 3.65 4.46
C LEU A 29 0.36 4.03 5.85
N ASP A 30 -0.43 3.77 6.89
CA ASP A 30 -0.05 4.10 8.28
C ASP A 30 1.23 3.35 8.69
N LEU A 31 1.33 2.07 8.32
CA LEU A 31 2.51 1.26 8.61
C LEU A 31 3.76 1.79 7.88
N ALA A 32 3.62 2.22 6.64
CA ALA A 32 4.72 2.83 5.91
C ALA A 32 5.21 4.11 6.60
N HIS A 33 4.29 4.99 7.03
CA HIS A 33 4.64 6.22 7.73
C HIS A 33 5.26 5.97 9.10
N GLU A 34 4.73 5.03 9.88
CA GLU A 34 5.28 4.67 11.19
C GLU A 34 6.72 4.15 11.09
N HIS A 35 7.04 3.47 9.99
CA HIS A 35 8.36 2.89 9.75
C HIS A 35 9.25 3.73 8.82
N ASP A 36 8.93 4.99 8.54
CA ASP A 36 9.74 5.90 7.72
C ASP A 36 9.99 5.35 6.30
N ILE A 37 9.00 4.64 5.75
CA ILE A 37 8.97 4.18 4.37
C ILE A 37 8.34 5.29 3.52
N ASP A 38 9.02 5.65 2.43
CA ASP A 38 8.62 6.72 1.51
C ASP A 38 7.42 6.30 0.65
N LEU A 39 6.23 6.29 1.27
CA LEU A 39 4.93 6.08 0.62
C LEU A 39 4.10 7.34 0.78
N GLU A 40 3.76 7.99 -0.34
CA GLU A 40 2.93 9.19 -0.30
C GLU A 40 1.47 8.89 0.08
N GLY A 41 0.85 9.80 0.82
CA GLY A 41 -0.55 9.69 1.22
C GLY A 41 -1.22 11.06 1.27
N ALA A 42 -1.31 11.75 0.13
CA ALA A 42 -1.71 13.16 0.08
C ALA A 42 -3.11 13.45 0.64
N CYS A 43 -4.02 12.46 0.62
CA CYS A 43 -5.38 12.58 1.17
C CYS A 43 -5.56 11.93 2.55
N GLU A 44 -4.47 11.48 3.19
CA GLU A 44 -4.49 10.87 4.53
C GLU A 44 -5.47 9.68 4.63
N GLY A 45 -5.60 8.90 3.55
CA GLY A 45 -6.47 7.72 3.51
C GLY A 45 -7.94 7.97 3.16
N SER A 46 -8.31 9.19 2.78
CA SER A 46 -9.69 9.57 2.45
C SER A 46 -10.18 9.12 1.05
N VAL A 47 -9.48 8.19 0.39
CA VAL A 47 -9.80 7.70 -0.97
C VAL A 47 -10.02 8.84 -1.98
N ALA A 48 -9.22 9.89 -1.87
CA ALA A 48 -9.31 11.08 -2.74
C ALA A 48 -8.05 11.32 -3.58
N CYS A 49 -7.12 10.36 -3.56
CA CYS A 49 -5.90 10.39 -4.36
C CYS A 49 -5.39 8.97 -4.59
N SER A 50 -4.45 8.81 -5.52
CA SER A 50 -3.77 7.56 -5.83
C SER A 50 -2.28 7.56 -5.45
N THR A 51 -1.84 8.49 -4.58
CA THR A 51 -0.42 8.61 -4.20
C THR A 51 0.04 7.47 -3.31
N CYS A 52 -0.89 6.82 -2.60
CA CYS A 52 -0.64 5.65 -1.75
C CYS A 52 -0.71 4.33 -2.52
N HIS A 53 -0.67 4.38 -3.86
CA HIS A 53 -0.72 3.21 -4.73
C HIS A 53 0.43 2.26 -4.42
N VAL A 54 0.09 0.98 -4.24
CA VAL A 54 1.02 -0.13 -4.04
C VAL A 54 0.64 -1.30 -4.94
N ILE A 55 1.62 -2.12 -5.29
CA ILE A 55 1.43 -3.34 -6.07
C ILE A 55 1.66 -4.54 -5.15
N LEU A 56 0.64 -5.37 -5.00
CA LEU A 56 0.68 -6.51 -4.09
C LEU A 56 1.19 -7.76 -4.80
N SER A 57 1.82 -8.66 -4.04
CA SER A 57 2.18 -9.97 -4.56
C SER A 57 0.92 -10.79 -4.89
N PRO A 58 0.84 -11.43 -6.07
CA PRO A 58 -0.37 -12.11 -6.53
C PRO A 58 -0.91 -13.15 -5.55
N GLU A 59 -0.03 -13.85 -4.84
CA GLU A 59 -0.40 -14.88 -3.87
C GLU A 59 -1.20 -14.34 -2.66
N TYR A 60 -1.05 -13.05 -2.35
CA TYR A 60 -1.75 -12.37 -1.25
C TYR A 60 -2.92 -11.51 -1.75
N TYR A 61 -2.90 -11.11 -3.02
CA TYR A 61 -3.96 -10.28 -3.59
C TYR A 61 -5.33 -10.97 -3.55
N ASP A 62 -5.39 -12.26 -3.89
CA ASP A 62 -6.63 -13.05 -3.88
C ASP A 62 -7.19 -13.30 -2.47
N LEU A 63 -6.42 -13.03 -1.41
CA LEU A 63 -6.87 -13.11 -0.01
C LEU A 63 -7.60 -11.83 0.42
N LEU A 64 -7.35 -10.72 -0.25
CA LEU A 64 -7.96 -9.44 0.06
C LEU A 64 -9.34 -9.31 -0.58
N PRO A 65 -10.26 -8.54 0.04
CA PRO A 65 -11.49 -8.15 -0.63
C PRO A 65 -11.16 -7.34 -1.90
N GLU A 66 -11.94 -7.52 -2.95
CA GLU A 66 -11.82 -6.73 -4.18
C GLU A 66 -11.93 -5.22 -3.88
N PRO A 67 -11.19 -4.37 -4.61
CA PRO A 67 -11.34 -2.92 -4.48
C PRO A 67 -12.78 -2.49 -4.82
N ASP A 68 -13.33 -1.58 -4.02
CA ASP A 68 -14.64 -0.98 -4.27
C ASP A 68 -14.59 -0.01 -5.48
N ASP A 69 -15.75 0.38 -6.01
CA ASP A 69 -15.86 1.34 -7.12
C ASP A 69 -15.08 2.64 -6.84
N GLU A 70 -15.16 3.20 -5.62
CA GLU A 70 -14.42 4.43 -5.26
C GLU A 70 -12.89 4.23 -5.31
N GLU A 71 -12.41 3.06 -4.89
CA GLU A 71 -10.99 2.72 -4.94
C GLU A 71 -10.52 2.56 -6.39
N ASN A 72 -11.33 1.88 -7.22
CA ASN A 72 -11.04 1.66 -8.64
C ASN A 72 -10.94 2.97 -9.42
N ASP A 73 -11.87 3.92 -9.18
CA ASP A 73 -11.90 5.22 -9.85
C ASP A 73 -10.59 6.00 -9.60
N MET A 74 -10.04 5.90 -8.39
CA MET A 74 -8.75 6.49 -8.05
C MET A 74 -7.57 5.70 -8.63
N LEU A 75 -7.62 4.37 -8.62
CA LEU A 75 -6.58 3.50 -9.20
C LEU A 75 -6.42 3.71 -10.70
N ASP A 76 -7.50 4.01 -11.45
CA ASP A 76 -7.44 4.38 -12.87
C ASP A 76 -6.56 5.61 -13.15
N MET A 77 -6.36 6.47 -12.14
CA MET A 77 -5.48 7.64 -12.24
C MET A 77 -4.04 7.36 -11.81
N ALA A 78 -3.75 6.16 -11.28
CA ALA A 78 -2.44 5.77 -10.79
C ALA A 78 -1.43 5.53 -11.93
N PHE A 79 -0.16 5.84 -11.66
CA PHE A 79 0.91 5.57 -12.62
C PHE A 79 1.42 4.14 -12.44
N GLY A 80 1.53 3.39 -13.54
CA GLY A 80 2.02 2.01 -13.49
C GLY A 80 1.03 1.03 -12.85
N LEU A 81 -0.28 1.25 -13.04
CA LEU A 81 -1.34 0.33 -12.62
C LEU A 81 -1.11 -1.08 -13.18
N THR A 82 -1.36 -2.07 -12.32
CA THR A 82 -1.25 -3.51 -12.59
C THR A 82 -2.49 -4.25 -12.06
N ASP A 83 -2.66 -5.52 -12.43
CA ASP A 83 -3.79 -6.35 -11.97
C ASP A 83 -3.85 -6.54 -10.45
N THR A 84 -2.72 -6.39 -9.75
CA THR A 84 -2.62 -6.53 -8.28
C THR A 84 -2.41 -5.20 -7.56
N SER A 85 -2.74 -4.09 -8.23
CA SER A 85 -2.63 -2.76 -7.66
C SER A 85 -3.74 -2.44 -6.68
N ARG A 86 -3.39 -1.80 -5.56
CA ARG A 86 -4.33 -1.35 -4.52
C ARG A 86 -3.93 0.01 -3.98
N LEU A 87 -4.89 0.72 -3.37
CA LEU A 87 -4.58 1.87 -2.55
C LEU A 87 -4.13 1.38 -1.16
N GLY A 88 -2.89 1.66 -0.77
CA GLY A 88 -2.31 1.17 0.47
C GLY A 88 -3.08 1.58 1.73
N CYS A 89 -3.83 2.68 1.69
CA CYS A 89 -4.71 3.09 2.78
C CYS A 89 -5.96 2.21 2.94
N GLN A 90 -6.39 1.51 1.89
CA GLN A 90 -7.57 0.63 1.90
C GLN A 90 -7.21 -0.83 2.20
N VAL A 91 -5.95 -1.21 2.04
CA VAL A 91 -5.47 -2.56 2.34
C VAL A 91 -5.30 -2.72 3.85
N LYS A 92 -6.18 -3.53 4.46
CA LYS A 92 -6.10 -3.89 5.88
C LYS A 92 -5.24 -5.14 6.07
N LEU A 93 -4.28 -5.06 6.97
CA LEU A 93 -3.37 -6.14 7.31
C LEU A 93 -4.03 -7.08 8.32
N GLY A 94 -3.88 -8.38 8.07
CA GLY A 94 -4.43 -9.44 8.89
C GLY A 94 -3.50 -10.64 8.93
N PRO A 95 -3.78 -11.64 9.80
CA PRO A 95 -2.92 -12.80 9.97
C PRO A 95 -2.77 -13.67 8.71
N GLU A 96 -3.71 -13.57 7.77
CA GLU A 96 -3.62 -14.25 6.47
C GLU A 96 -2.60 -13.64 5.50
N LEU A 97 -2.14 -12.43 5.80
CA LEU A 97 -1.17 -11.68 5.00
C LEU A 97 0.24 -11.72 5.61
N ASP A 98 0.49 -12.67 6.53
CA ASP A 98 1.82 -12.87 7.09
C ASP A 98 2.84 -13.22 5.99
N GLY A 99 3.96 -12.50 5.97
CA GLY A 99 4.97 -12.59 4.91
C GLY A 99 4.60 -11.85 3.63
N MET A 100 3.47 -11.13 3.59
CA MET A 100 3.06 -10.35 2.42
C MET A 100 4.12 -9.31 2.05
N THR A 101 4.23 -9.11 0.75
CA THR A 101 5.15 -8.17 0.14
C THR A 101 4.39 -7.16 -0.71
N ALA A 102 4.70 -5.88 -0.53
CA ALA A 102 4.12 -4.78 -1.29
C ALA A 102 5.22 -3.97 -1.99
N THR A 103 5.04 -3.74 -3.29
CA THR A 103 5.97 -2.99 -4.12
C THR A 103 5.47 -1.56 -4.31
N LEU A 104 6.34 -0.59 -4.01
CA LEU A 104 6.12 0.81 -4.29
C LEU A 104 6.38 1.09 -5.79
N PRO A 105 5.43 1.69 -6.52
CA PRO A 105 5.64 2.07 -7.91
C PRO A 105 6.77 3.09 -8.03
N SER A 106 7.50 3.09 -9.16
CA SER A 106 8.68 3.94 -9.35
C SER A 106 8.39 5.44 -9.43
N ALA A 107 7.12 5.84 -9.52
CA ALA A 107 6.66 7.21 -9.51
C ALA A 107 5.22 7.28 -8.97
N THR A 108 4.98 8.16 -8.01
CA THR A 108 3.65 8.58 -7.57
C THR A 108 3.27 9.84 -8.34
N ARG A 109 2.02 9.92 -8.84
CA ARG A 109 1.56 11.13 -9.54
C ARG A 109 1.10 12.17 -8.53
N ASN A 110 2.03 12.86 -7.90
CA ASN A 110 1.73 14.09 -7.18
C ASN A 110 1.83 15.26 -8.17
N MET A 111 0.69 15.80 -8.60
CA MET A 111 0.65 17.01 -9.43
C MET A 111 1.01 18.21 -8.56
N PHE A 112 2.28 18.35 -8.17
CA PHE A 112 2.80 19.64 -7.74
C PHE A 112 2.84 20.52 -8.99
N VAL A 113 1.87 21.43 -9.08
CA VAL A 113 2.00 22.60 -9.94
C VAL A 113 3.07 23.47 -9.30
N ASP A 114 4.33 23.28 -9.70
CA ASP A 114 5.41 24.22 -9.39
C ASP A 114 5.10 25.50 -10.17
N GLY A 115 4.33 26.38 -9.52
CA GLY A 115 3.97 27.68 -10.07
C GLY A 115 5.12 28.64 -9.85
N GLU A 116 5.81 28.98 -10.94
CA GLU A 116 6.66 30.18 -11.02
C GLU A 116 5.87 31.48 -10.80
#